data_AF-A0A6M4G7V4-F1
#
_entry.id   AF-A0A6M4G7V4-F1
#
_cell.length_a   1.000
_cell.length_b   1.000
_cell.length_c   1.000
_cell.angle_alpha   90.00
_cell.angle_beta   90.00
_cell.angle_gamma   90.00
#
_symmetry.space_group_name_H-M   'P 1'
#
loop_
_entity.id
_entity.type
_entity.pdbx_description
1 polymer ?
#
loop_
_entity_poly.entity_id
_entity_poly.type
_entity_poly.pdbx_seq_one_letter_code
_entity_poly.pdbx_strand_id
1 'polypeptide(L)'
;MRDRNEIVRERQSAIRRELDRRGIALKVVAMDAEISYSSIASYFPLPGGERPAMIPMGVVYALAEARAIPDDLLSLLLPVGCLMVRAPEDIDHDEMERVARDYLAAKGAAHHPDSPGGREISDCEDDALDAKAARLRAVAA
;
A
#
# COMPACT_ATOMS: atom_id res chain seq x y z
N MET A 1 -13.39 29.37 3.84
CA MET A 1 -12.68 28.34 3.06
C MET A 1 -11.27 28.26 3.63
N ARG A 2 -10.84 27.12 4.18
CA ARG A 2 -9.46 26.99 4.73
C ARG A 2 -8.43 27.22 3.62
N ASP A 3 -7.28 27.79 3.97
CA ASP A 3 -6.16 27.92 3.04
C ASP A 3 -5.72 26.51 2.60
N ARG A 4 -5.68 26.29 1.28
CA ARG A 4 -5.26 25.00 0.71
C ARG A 4 -3.84 24.64 1.14
N ASN A 5 -2.98 25.63 1.34
CA ASN A 5 -1.62 25.40 1.82
C ASN A 5 -1.60 24.94 3.28
N GLU A 6 -2.52 25.40 4.12
CA GLU A 6 -2.63 24.92 5.51
C GLU A 6 -3.04 23.46 5.56
N ILE A 7 -4.01 23.06 4.74
CA ILE A 7 -4.46 21.66 4.66
C ILE A 7 -3.29 20.74 4.28
N VAL A 8 -2.48 21.13 3.29
CA VAL A 8 -1.30 20.33 2.88
C VAL A 8 -0.28 20.23 4.02
N ARG A 9 -0.03 21.29 4.77
CA ARG A 9 0.89 21.27 5.91
C ARG A 9 0.39 20.41 7.07
N GLU A 10 -0.90 20.45 7.36
CA GLU A 10 -1.53 19.56 8.35
C GLU A 10 -1.33 18.09 7.95
N ARG A 11 -1.49 17.77 6.66
CA ARG A 11 -1.24 16.43 6.10
C ARG A 11 0.23 16.03 6.17
N GLN A 12 1.16 16.93 5.86
CA GLN A 12 2.60 16.69 6.03
C GLN A 12 2.96 16.38 7.50
N SER A 13 2.35 17.10 8.44
CA SER A 13 2.54 16.84 9.88
C SER A 13 1.94 15.48 10.28
N ALA A 14 0.81 15.10 9.70
CA ALA A 14 0.21 13.78 9.91
C ALA A 14 1.09 12.64 9.36
N ILE A 15 1.62 12.80 8.15
CA ILE A 15 2.60 11.87 7.56
C ILE A 15 3.79 11.72 8.50
N ARG A 16 4.34 12.83 9.01
CA ARG A 16 5.48 12.74 9.94
C ARG A 16 5.17 11.90 11.18
N ARG A 17 4.02 12.14 11.82
CA ARG A 17 3.60 11.36 13.00
C ARG A 17 3.49 9.87 12.68
N GLU A 18 2.97 9.54 11.51
CA GLU A 18 2.84 8.16 11.06
C GLU A 18 4.19 7.51 10.74
N LEU A 19 5.13 8.25 10.13
CA LEU A 19 6.50 7.78 9.93
C LEU A 19 7.16 7.45 11.27
N ASP A 20 7.07 8.35 12.26
CA ASP A 20 7.62 8.12 13.60
C ASP A 20 6.93 6.91 14.28
N ARG A 21 5.60 6.82 14.21
CA ARG A 21 4.82 5.71 14.79
C ARG A 21 5.19 4.35 14.18
N ARG A 22 5.53 4.32 12.88
CA ARG A 22 5.93 3.11 12.14
C ARG A 22 7.43 2.83 12.22
N GLY A 23 8.20 3.66 12.91
CA GLY A 23 9.66 3.50 13.02
C GLY A 23 10.42 3.79 11.73
N ILE A 24 9.84 4.56 10.80
CA ILE A 24 10.45 4.91 9.51
C ILE A 24 11.28 6.18 9.71
N ALA A 25 12.60 6.03 9.76
CA ALA A 25 13.51 7.15 9.97
C ALA A 25 13.60 8.06 8.74
N LEU A 26 13.47 9.39 8.93
CA LEU A 26 13.61 10.35 7.83
C LEU A 26 14.97 10.31 7.12
N LYS A 27 16.03 9.84 7.79
CA LYS A 27 17.33 9.63 7.13
C LYS A 27 17.26 8.53 6.07
N VAL A 28 16.49 7.47 6.32
CA VAL A 28 16.24 6.40 5.35
C VAL A 28 15.38 6.94 4.20
N VAL A 29 14.30 7.67 4.52
CA VAL A 29 13.47 8.34 3.49
C VAL A 29 14.30 9.23 2.58
N ALA A 30 15.20 10.04 3.15
CA ALA A 30 16.11 10.91 2.40
C ALA A 30 17.09 10.14 1.52
N MET A 31 17.65 9.05 2.04
CA MET A 31 18.55 8.17 1.30
C MET A 31 17.83 7.51 0.12
N ASP A 32 16.68 6.87 0.36
CA ASP A 32 15.93 6.13 -0.65
C ASP A 32 15.43 7.06 -1.76
N ALA A 33 14.92 8.24 -1.40
CA ALA A 33 14.43 9.22 -2.37
C ALA A 33 15.54 10.04 -3.05
N GLU A 34 16.81 9.84 -2.69
CA GLU A 34 17.96 10.62 -3.16
C GLU A 34 17.80 12.14 -2.96
N ILE A 35 17.16 12.54 -1.86
CA ILE A 35 16.93 13.95 -1.49
C ILE A 35 17.69 14.27 -0.22
N SER A 36 18.26 15.47 -0.13
CA SER A 36 19.00 15.89 1.07
C SER A 36 18.14 15.74 2.33
N TYR A 37 18.75 15.24 3.42
CA TYR A 37 18.07 15.09 4.70
C TYR A 37 17.46 16.41 5.20
N SER A 38 18.15 17.53 4.98
CA SER A 38 17.64 18.87 5.31
C SER A 38 16.35 19.21 4.57
N SER A 39 16.25 18.87 3.28
CA SER A 39 15.03 19.11 2.50
C SER A 39 13.87 18.24 3.01
N ILE A 40 14.09 16.93 3.19
CA ILE A 40 13.08 16.02 3.75
C ILE A 40 12.63 16.46 5.15
N ALA A 41 13.57 16.85 6.02
CA ALA A 41 13.27 17.37 7.34
C ALA A 41 12.44 18.66 7.30
N SER A 42 12.65 19.54 6.30
CA SER A 42 11.82 20.74 6.13
C SER A 42 10.39 20.43 5.71
N TYR A 43 10.17 19.35 4.96
CA TYR A 43 8.83 18.90 4.55
C TYR A 43 8.12 18.11 5.64
N PHE A 44 8.86 17.41 6.50
CA PHE A 44 8.35 16.57 7.58
C PHE A 44 9.04 16.90 8.92
N PRO A 45 8.91 18.15 9.42
CA PRO A 45 9.57 18.57 10.65
C PRO A 45 9.04 17.80 11.85
N LEU A 46 9.85 17.67 12.91
CA LEU A 46 9.45 17.01 14.15
C LEU A 46 8.13 17.59 14.70
N PRO A 47 7.29 16.78 15.38
CA PRO A 47 6.12 17.29 16.08
C PRO A 47 6.51 18.41 17.06
N GLY A 48 5.85 19.57 16.97
CA GLY A 48 6.18 20.75 17.77
C GLY A 48 7.37 21.58 17.27
N GLY A 49 7.99 21.17 16.16
CA GLY A 49 9.04 21.92 15.47
C GLY A 49 8.51 23.01 14.54
N GLU A 50 9.32 23.36 13.55
CA GLU A 50 8.97 24.37 12.56
C GLU A 50 7.75 24.00 11.72
N ARG A 51 7.13 25.01 11.10
CA ARG A 51 6.01 24.80 10.18
C ARG A 51 6.53 24.08 8.91
N PRO A 52 5.88 22.99 8.45
CA PRO A 52 6.33 22.28 7.25
C PRO A 52 6.41 23.20 6.03
N ALA A 53 7.54 23.17 5.33
CA ALA A 53 7.68 23.80 4.02
C ALA A 53 6.73 23.12 3.01
N MET A 54 6.25 23.84 1.98
CA MET A 54 5.43 23.20 0.95
C MET A 54 6.27 22.15 0.25
N ILE A 55 5.80 20.91 0.25
CA ILE A 55 6.42 19.87 -0.55
C ILE A 55 6.16 20.12 -2.05
N PRO A 56 7.20 20.24 -2.88
CA PRO A 56 7.02 20.34 -4.33
C PRO A 56 6.53 19.00 -4.89
N MET A 57 5.74 19.03 -5.97
CA MET A 57 5.27 17.79 -6.61
C MET A 57 6.42 16.89 -7.09
N GLY A 58 7.55 17.46 -7.53
CA GLY A 58 8.74 16.67 -7.90
C GLY A 58 9.29 15.82 -6.75
N VAL A 59 9.17 16.30 -5.51
CA VAL A 59 9.56 15.52 -4.31
C VAL A 59 8.55 14.40 -4.06
N VAL A 60 7.25 14.66 -4.25
CA VAL A 60 6.21 13.61 -4.14
C VAL A 60 6.46 12.49 -5.15
N TYR A 61 6.84 12.84 -6.39
CA TYR A 61 7.24 11.86 -7.41
C TYR A 61 8.46 11.04 -6.98
N ALA A 62 9.54 11.67 -6.53
CA ALA A 62 10.74 10.96 -6.07
C ALA A 62 10.44 10.01 -4.90
N LEU A 63 9.64 10.45 -3.91
CA LEU A 63 9.23 9.62 -2.78
C LEU A 63 8.41 8.40 -3.23
N ALA A 64 7.52 8.59 -4.22
CA ALA A 64 6.72 7.51 -4.77
C ALA A 64 7.59 6.56 -5.61
N GLU A 65 8.41 7.06 -6.51
CA GLU A 65 9.26 6.24 -7.39
C GLU A 65 10.21 5.36 -6.59
N ALA A 66 10.91 5.94 -5.61
CA ALA A 66 11.83 5.22 -4.74
C ALA A 66 11.16 4.32 -3.69
N ARG A 67 9.83 4.39 -3.55
CA ARG A 67 9.08 3.75 -2.45
C ARG A 67 9.59 4.14 -1.05
N ALA A 68 10.11 5.37 -0.93
CA ALA A 68 10.74 5.88 0.29
C ALA A 68 9.73 6.10 1.44
N ILE A 69 8.45 6.26 1.11
CA ILE A 69 7.34 6.37 2.06
C ILE A 69 6.20 5.45 1.58
N PRO A 70 5.47 4.78 2.50
CA PRO A 70 4.28 4.01 2.17
C PRO A 70 3.24 4.78 1.35
N ASP A 71 2.64 4.12 0.36
CA ASP A 71 1.67 4.74 -0.56
C ASP A 71 0.41 5.28 0.16
N ASP A 72 0.01 4.66 1.28
CA ASP A 72 -1.09 5.13 2.11
C ASP A 72 -0.79 6.48 2.77
N LEU A 73 0.47 6.73 3.13
CA LEU A 73 0.90 8.01 3.68
C LEU A 73 1.06 9.08 2.59
N LEU A 74 1.60 8.72 1.42
CA LEU A 74 1.67 9.63 0.27
C LEU A 74 0.27 10.05 -0.19
N SER A 75 -0.71 9.14 -0.12
CA SER A 75 -2.12 9.43 -0.42
C SER A 75 -2.72 10.55 0.42
N LEU A 76 -2.19 10.80 1.63
CA LEU A 76 -2.65 11.92 2.47
C LEU A 76 -2.43 13.28 1.82
N LEU A 77 -1.49 13.41 0.88
CA LEU A 77 -1.25 14.66 0.14
C LEU A 77 -2.29 14.91 -0.94
N LEU A 78 -3.04 13.89 -1.37
CA LEU A 78 -4.01 13.97 -2.45
C LEU A 78 -5.37 14.55 -2.01
N PRO A 79 -6.23 15.01 -2.95
CA PRO A 79 -7.60 15.39 -2.64
C PRO A 79 -8.38 14.26 -1.94
N VAL A 80 -9.41 14.63 -1.19
CA VAL A 80 -10.30 13.64 -0.55
C VAL A 80 -10.92 12.74 -1.61
N GLY A 81 -10.87 11.43 -1.38
CA GLY A 81 -11.35 10.42 -2.33
C GLY A 81 -10.30 9.93 -3.35
N CYS A 82 -9.10 10.51 -3.34
CA CYS A 82 -7.98 10.05 -4.17
C CYS A 82 -7.00 9.21 -3.35
N LEU A 83 -6.43 8.18 -3.97
CA LEU A 83 -5.43 7.30 -3.39
C LEU A 83 -4.32 7.07 -4.42
N MET A 84 -3.06 7.00 -3.95
CA MET A 84 -1.97 6.45 -4.74
C MET A 84 -2.00 4.93 -4.62
N VAL A 85 -2.05 4.26 -5.76
CA VAL A 85 -1.97 2.80 -5.87
C VAL A 85 -0.93 2.46 -6.91
N ARG A 86 -0.25 1.33 -6.73
CA ARG A 86 0.64 0.80 -7.76
C ARG A 86 -0.18 0.04 -8.77
N ALA A 87 -0.09 0.49 -10.02
CA ALA A 87 -0.51 -0.33 -11.14
C ALA A 87 0.56 -1.43 -11.31
N PRO A 88 0.19 -2.71 -11.29
CA PRO A 88 1.09 -3.77 -11.70
C PRO A 88 1.42 -3.61 -13.18
N GLU A 89 2.69 -3.71 -13.53
CA GLU A 89 3.19 -3.38 -14.87
C GLU A 89 2.82 -4.46 -15.89
N ASP A 90 2.75 -5.73 -15.47
CA ASP A 90 2.58 -6.89 -16.36
C ASP A 90 1.62 -7.95 -15.76
N ILE A 91 0.34 -7.62 -15.56
CA ILE A 91 -0.64 -8.68 -15.25
C ILE A 91 -0.94 -9.47 -16.53
N ASP A 92 -0.59 -10.76 -16.52
CA ASP A 92 -1.17 -11.73 -17.45
C ASP A 92 -2.62 -12.02 -17.03
N HIS A 93 -3.57 -11.32 -17.67
CA HIS A 93 -4.98 -11.46 -17.36
C HIS A 93 -5.54 -12.84 -17.69
N ASP A 94 -4.96 -13.55 -18.67
CA ASP A 94 -5.38 -14.89 -19.05
C ASP A 94 -4.93 -15.91 -17.99
N GLU A 95 -3.69 -15.78 -17.50
CA GLU A 95 -3.23 -16.60 -16.38
C GLU A 95 -4.03 -16.30 -15.09
N MET A 96 -4.28 -15.03 -14.79
CA MET A 96 -5.08 -14.63 -13.64
C MET A 96 -6.49 -15.24 -13.70
N GLU A 97 -7.16 -15.17 -14.86
CA GLU A 97 -8.47 -15.80 -15.07
C GLU A 97 -8.42 -17.31 -14.81
N ARG A 98 -7.46 -18.00 -15.42
CA ARG A 98 -7.31 -19.45 -15.31
C ARG A 98 -7.13 -19.88 -13.86
N VAL A 99 -6.26 -19.21 -13.11
CA VAL A 99 -6.00 -19.52 -11.69
C VAL A 99 -7.21 -19.18 -10.81
N ALA A 100 -7.89 -18.06 -11.08
CA ALA A 100 -9.10 -17.69 -10.34
C ALA A 100 -10.23 -18.72 -10.53
N ARG A 101 -10.44 -19.22 -11.76
CA ARG A 101 -11.41 -20.28 -12.03
C ARG A 101 -11.08 -21.58 -11.30
N ASP A 102 -9.81 -21.97 -11.28
CA ASP A 102 -9.36 -23.17 -10.57
C ASP A 102 -9.60 -23.08 -9.06
N TYR A 103 -9.29 -21.93 -8.45
CA TYR A 103 -9.61 -21.68 -7.04
C TYR A 103 -11.12 -21.72 -6.77
N LEU A 104 -11.93 -21.05 -7.59
CA LEU A 104 -13.39 -21.02 -7.42
C LEU A 104 -14.01 -22.41 -7.57
N ALA A 105 -13.52 -23.22 -8.52
CA ALA A 105 -13.96 -24.60 -8.70
C ALA A 105 -13.63 -25.46 -7.47
N ALA A 106 -12.41 -25.36 -6.95
CA ALA A 106 -12.00 -26.08 -5.74
C ALA A 106 -12.83 -25.66 -4.52
N LYS A 107 -13.06 -24.36 -4.34
CA LYS A 107 -13.91 -23.83 -3.26
C LYS A 107 -15.35 -24.32 -3.38
N GLY A 108 -15.90 -24.36 -4.60
CA GLY A 108 -17.23 -24.90 -4.85
C GLY A 108 -17.32 -26.39 -4.51
N ALA A 109 -16.29 -27.17 -4.84
CA ALA A 109 -16.24 -28.60 -4.54
C ALA A 109 -16.08 -28.90 -3.04
N ALA A 110 -15.28 -28.10 -2.31
CA ALA A 110 -15.05 -28.28 -0.88
C ALA A 110 -16.32 -28.10 -0.03
N HIS A 111 -17.27 -27.26 -0.48
CA HIS A 111 -18.56 -27.05 0.18
C HIS A 111 -19.67 -28.01 -0.30
N HIS A 112 -19.34 -28.99 -1.15
CA HIS A 112 -20.32 -29.94 -1.65
C HIS A 112 -20.70 -30.92 -0.53
N PRO A 113 -21.98 -31.28 -0.31
CA PRO A 113 -22.38 -32.19 0.77
C PRO A 113 -21.65 -33.54 0.82
N ASP A 114 -21.13 -33.99 -0.32
CA ASP A 114 -20.38 -35.24 -0.46
C ASP A 114 -18.85 -35.07 -0.34
N SER A 115 -18.39 -33.86 -0.02
CA SER A 115 -16.97 -33.58 0.24
C SER A 115 -16.56 -34.12 1.63
N PRO A 116 -15.26 -34.27 1.91
CA PRO A 116 -14.77 -34.73 3.21
C PRO A 116 -15.30 -33.93 4.42
N GLY A 117 -15.45 -32.60 4.31
CA GLY A 117 -16.07 -31.75 5.34
C GLY A 117 -17.59 -31.60 5.21
N GLY A 118 -18.16 -32.12 4.11
CA GLY A 118 -19.56 -31.95 3.76
C GLY A 118 -19.89 -30.50 3.44
N ARG A 119 -20.65 -29.83 4.33
CA ARG A 119 -20.95 -28.40 4.14
C ARG A 119 -19.86 -27.49 4.71
N GLU A 120 -19.14 -27.99 5.71
CA GLU A 120 -17.98 -27.33 6.28
C GLU A 120 -16.73 -27.71 5.50
N ILE A 121 -15.63 -27.01 5.73
CA ILE A 121 -14.34 -27.32 5.11
C ILE A 121 -13.52 -28.16 6.10
N SER A 122 -12.96 -29.27 5.64
CA SER A 122 -12.04 -30.10 6.41
C SER A 122 -10.58 -29.67 6.22
N ASP A 123 -9.69 -30.11 7.11
CA ASP A 123 -8.26 -29.73 7.09
C ASP A 123 -7.59 -29.97 5.73
N CYS A 124 -7.89 -31.09 5.05
CA CYS A 124 -7.28 -31.39 3.75
C CYS A 124 -7.83 -30.53 2.60
N GLU A 125 -9.05 -30.01 2.74
CA GLU A 125 -9.66 -29.07 1.80
C GLU A 125 -9.13 -27.66 2.02
N ASP A 126 -8.95 -27.25 3.28
CA ASP A 126 -8.30 -25.99 3.65
C ASP A 126 -6.88 -25.92 3.09
N ASP A 127 -6.06 -26.97 3.29
CA ASP A 127 -4.70 -27.04 2.74
C ASP A 127 -4.69 -26.86 1.20
N ALA A 128 -5.66 -27.48 0.51
CA ALA A 128 -5.78 -27.37 -0.94
C ALA A 128 -6.24 -25.98 -1.40
N LEU A 129 -7.14 -25.35 -0.64
CA LEU A 129 -7.62 -24.00 -0.90
C LEU A 129 -6.53 -22.97 -0.63
N ASP A 130 -5.76 -23.11 0.45
CA ASP A 130 -4.64 -22.25 0.79
C ASP A 130 -3.56 -22.28 -0.29
N ALA A 131 -3.20 -23.46 -0.79
CA ALA A 131 -2.25 -23.60 -1.90
C ALA A 131 -2.73 -22.86 -3.17
N LYS A 132 -4.03 -22.98 -3.52
CA LYS A 132 -4.62 -22.31 -4.68
C LYS A 132 -4.75 -20.80 -4.47
N ALA A 133 -5.13 -20.36 -3.27
CA ALA A 133 -5.22 -18.95 -2.90
C ALA A 133 -3.85 -18.28 -2.92
N ALA A 134 -2.80 -18.96 -2.46
CA ALA A 134 -1.43 -18.50 -2.56
C ALA A 134 -1.00 -18.30 -4.02
N ARG A 135 -1.36 -19.23 -4.92
CA ARG A 135 -1.09 -19.08 -6.37
C ARG A 135 -1.88 -17.92 -6.97
N LEU A 136 -3.15 -17.75 -6.62
CA LEU A 136 -3.97 -16.63 -7.08
C LEU A 136 -3.36 -15.29 -6.66
N ARG A 137 -2.90 -15.19 -5.41
CA ARG A 137 -2.20 -14.00 -4.91
C ARG A 137 -0.92 -13.71 -5.71
N ALA A 138 -0.19 -14.74 -6.10
CA ALA A 138 1.07 -14.58 -6.82
C ALA A 138 0.89 -14.10 -8.28
N VAL A 139 -0.22 -14.43 -8.94
CA VAL A 139 -0.47 -14.01 -10.34
C VAL A 139 -1.27 -12.71 -10.45
N ALA A 140 -1.77 -12.19 -9.33
CA ALA A 140 -2.56 -10.95 -9.26
C ALA A 140 -1.77 -9.75 -8.70
N ALA A 141 -0.51 -9.94 -8.30
CA ALA A 141 0.35 -8.97 -7.65
C ALA A 141 1.57 -8.66 -8.53
#